data_AF-A0A317SNF5-F1
#
_entry.id   AF-A0A317SNF5-F1
#
_cell.length_a   1.000
_cell.length_b   1.000
_cell.length_c   1.000
_cell.angle_alpha   90.00
_cell.angle_beta   90.00
_cell.angle_gamma   90.00
#
_symmetry.space_group_name_H-M   'P 1'
#
loop_
_entity.id
_entity.type
_entity.pdbx_description
1 polymer ?
#
loop_
_entity_poly.entity_id
_entity_poly.type
_entity_poly.pdbx_seq_one_letter_code
_entity_poly.pdbx_strand_id
1 'polypeptide(L)'
;MGSLVLKTMTSIKPMITPKTVIGHLEFLASHRAEITEDELPTRISEIKKAYEYLEEMIPTCSVGESALIWLNIENEDLWGMTLETFRNSWSRVCSFLGGFHDLLKHANARKLNLEHLRRGTPEPPRTQPPFLQGLLNLRENEVLCDVTMIAPPQTFKAHKIVLASVCDYWRSMFTSKFMESSTTEISLQDYPSTIKVLLDYIYTHEFKPPQEDDVTRQLENLLDQLEKSEKWFLKSFKYSMEHYLSDPHWIRPETVKSILKISRTYNANHLAQVCERYIEDNREIVEREAPNEE
;
A
#
# COMPACT_ATOMS: atom_id res chain seq x y z
N MET A 1 -0.02 25.15 81.09
CA MET A 1 -0.37 23.74 80.80
C MET A 1 -1.16 23.68 79.51
N GLY A 2 -0.68 22.93 78.51
CA GLY A 2 -1.45 22.34 77.40
C GLY A 2 -2.14 23.30 76.43
N SER A 3 -2.39 23.00 75.17
CA SER A 3 -2.17 21.82 74.34
C SER A 3 -2.44 22.26 72.90
N LEU A 4 -1.72 21.66 71.94
CA LEU A 4 -1.92 21.84 70.50
C LEU A 4 -3.38 21.64 70.07
N VAL A 5 -3.84 22.48 69.14
CA VAL A 5 -4.68 22.03 68.02
C VAL A 5 -4.05 22.52 66.73
N LEU A 6 -3.27 21.63 66.11
CA LEU A 6 -2.97 21.65 64.69
C LEU A 6 -4.31 21.65 63.92
N LYS A 7 -4.66 22.78 63.29
CA LYS A 7 -5.46 22.74 62.06
C LYS A 7 -4.53 23.12 60.93
N THR A 8 -3.97 22.07 60.35
CA THR A 8 -3.57 21.96 58.95
C THR A 8 -4.22 23.04 58.08
N MET A 9 -3.47 24.11 57.80
CA MET A 9 -3.68 24.90 56.59
C MET A 9 -3.22 24.01 55.43
N THR A 10 -4.09 23.09 55.01
CA THR A 10 -3.94 22.41 53.74
C THR A 10 -3.90 23.49 52.68
N SER A 11 -2.70 23.80 52.20
CA SER A 11 -2.45 24.51 50.96
C SER A 11 -3.34 23.89 49.90
N ILE A 12 -4.48 24.52 49.61
CA ILE A 12 -5.37 24.10 48.54
C ILE A 12 -4.57 24.37 47.27
N LYS A 13 -3.91 23.32 46.74
CA LYS A 13 -3.34 23.34 45.40
C LYS A 13 -4.46 23.88 44.49
N PRO A 14 -4.21 24.95 43.71
CA PRO A 14 -5.24 25.49 42.83
C PRO A 14 -5.78 24.33 41.99
N MET A 15 -7.10 24.16 41.99
CA MET A 15 -7.75 23.11 41.23
C MET A 15 -7.45 23.40 39.76
N ILE A 16 -6.53 22.62 39.19
CA ILE A 16 -6.12 22.77 37.79
C ILE A 16 -7.36 22.40 36.97
N THR A 17 -7.87 23.36 36.20
CA THR A 17 -9.00 23.15 35.28
C THR A 17 -8.51 23.29 33.85
N PRO A 18 -9.16 22.65 32.86
CA PRO A 18 -8.77 22.77 31.46
C PRO A 18 -8.70 24.22 30.97
N LYS A 19 -9.63 25.08 31.42
CA LYS A 19 -9.65 26.51 31.11
C LYS A 19 -8.40 27.25 31.62
N THR A 20 -7.94 26.92 32.83
CA THR A 20 -6.72 27.50 33.41
C THR A 20 -5.47 27.05 32.64
N VAL A 21 -5.44 25.79 32.20
CA VAL A 21 -4.31 25.24 31.43
C VAL A 21 -4.24 25.84 30.04
N ILE A 22 -5.37 25.98 29.34
CA ILE A 22 -5.42 26.66 28.04
C ILE A 22 -4.98 28.12 28.17
N GLY A 23 -5.48 28.86 29.16
CA GLY A 23 -5.08 30.24 29.39
C GLY A 23 -3.58 30.38 29.71
N HIS A 24 -2.98 29.39 30.37
CA HIS A 24 -1.53 29.35 30.58
C HIS A 24 -0.75 29.12 29.29
N LEU A 25 -1.20 28.20 28.43
CA LEU A 25 -0.59 27.98 27.11
C LEU A 25 -0.68 29.23 26.21
N GLU A 26 -1.83 29.91 26.21
CA GLU A 26 -2.01 31.18 25.50
C GLU A 26 -1.07 32.27 26.03
N PHE A 27 -0.94 32.37 27.36
CA PHE A 27 -0.01 33.31 27.99
C PHE A 27 1.44 33.04 27.55
N LEU A 28 1.88 31.78 27.57
CA LEU A 28 3.21 31.39 27.11
C LEU A 28 3.41 31.69 25.61
N ALA A 29 2.38 31.43 24.79
CA ALA A 29 2.42 31.73 23.36
C ALA A 29 2.57 33.25 23.10
N SER A 30 1.84 34.09 23.83
CA SER A 30 1.88 35.55 23.67
C SER A 30 3.19 36.16 24.14
N HIS A 31 3.82 35.62 25.18
CA HIS A 31 5.07 36.14 25.76
C HIS A 31 6.31 35.34 25.35
N ARG A 32 6.22 34.50 24.31
CA ARG A 32 7.32 33.66 23.81
C ARG A 32 8.61 34.42 23.47
N ALA A 33 8.50 35.70 23.12
CA ALA A 33 9.64 36.56 22.80
C ALA A 33 10.45 36.98 24.05
N GLU A 34 9.85 36.88 25.24
CA GLU A 34 10.44 37.30 26.51
C GLU A 34 11.09 36.13 27.26
N ILE A 35 10.84 34.89 26.83
CA ILE A 35 11.45 33.68 27.41
C ILE A 35 12.94 33.64 27.07
N THR A 36 13.75 33.39 28.10
CA THR A 36 15.22 33.31 28.04
C THR A 36 15.69 31.89 27.73
N GLU A 37 16.96 31.74 27.35
CA GLU A 37 17.54 30.45 26.94
C GLU A 37 17.65 29.46 28.11
N ASP A 38 17.87 29.98 29.32
CA ASP A 38 17.95 29.21 30.55
C ASP A 38 16.59 28.72 31.05
N GLU A 39 15.51 29.47 30.78
CA GLU A 39 14.14 29.07 31.15
C GLU A 39 13.51 28.07 30.16
N LEU A 40 14.07 27.98 28.95
CA LEU A 40 13.53 27.23 27.83
C LEU A 40 13.23 25.74 28.17
N PRO A 41 14.14 24.96 28.80
CA PRO A 41 13.87 23.55 29.09
C PRO A 41 12.70 23.36 30.06
N THR A 42 12.57 24.25 31.05
CA THR A 42 11.47 24.21 32.02
C THR A 42 10.14 24.51 31.35
N ARG A 43 10.08 25.54 30.48
CA ARG A 43 8.87 25.90 29.75
C ARG A 43 8.40 24.80 28.81
N ILE A 44 9.33 24.12 28.15
CA ILE A 44 9.03 22.96 27.30
C ILE A 44 8.40 21.84 28.15
N SER A 45 8.97 21.52 29.30
CA SER A 45 8.42 20.50 30.21
C SER A 45 7.02 20.84 30.71
N GLU A 46 6.77 22.11 31.05
CA GLU A 46 5.44 22.59 31.47
C GLU A 46 4.40 22.45 30.34
N ILE A 47 4.79 22.80 29.11
CA ILE A 47 3.93 22.69 27.94
C ILE A 47 3.57 21.22 27.67
N LYS A 48 4.52 20.28 27.75
CA LYS A 48 4.22 18.84 27.58
C LYS A 48 3.17 18.34 28.58
N LYS A 49 3.38 18.64 29.87
CA LYS A 49 2.46 18.25 30.94
C LYS A 49 1.07 18.88 30.77
N ALA A 50 1.01 20.11 30.25
CA ALA A 50 -0.25 20.78 29.95
C ALA A 50 -1.04 20.06 28.85
N TYR A 51 -0.37 19.57 27.78
CA TYR A 51 -1.04 18.82 26.71
C TYR A 51 -1.51 17.44 27.17
N GLU A 52 -0.68 16.70 27.90
CA GLU A 52 -1.07 15.40 28.49
C GLU A 52 -2.32 15.54 29.37
N TYR A 53 -2.34 16.55 30.24
CA TYR A 53 -3.51 16.83 31.09
C TYR A 53 -4.77 17.20 30.30
N LEU A 54 -4.64 17.99 29.23
CA LEU A 54 -5.78 18.40 28.41
C LEU A 54 -6.38 17.23 27.62
N GLU A 55 -5.54 16.27 27.22
CA GLU A 55 -5.96 15.05 26.53
C GLU A 55 -6.83 14.14 27.42
N GLU A 56 -6.44 13.97 28.69
CA GLU A 56 -7.23 13.20 29.66
C GLU A 56 -8.58 13.85 29.98
N MET A 57 -8.71 15.17 29.78
CA MET A 57 -9.89 15.97 30.17
C MET A 57 -10.81 16.35 28.99
N ILE A 58 -10.57 15.80 27.79
CA ILE A 58 -11.31 16.09 26.54
C ILE A 58 -12.85 16.15 26.69
N PRO A 59 -13.53 15.23 27.41
CA PRO A 59 -15.00 15.26 27.51
C PRO A 59 -15.56 16.53 28.19
N THR A 60 -14.73 17.26 28.93
CA THR A 60 -15.11 18.46 29.71
C THR A 60 -14.42 19.74 29.25
N CYS A 61 -13.58 19.65 28.22
CA CYS A 61 -12.77 20.75 27.74
C CYS A 61 -13.52 21.56 26.67
N SER A 62 -13.32 22.88 26.62
CA SER A 62 -13.78 23.74 25.53
C SER A 62 -12.60 24.55 25.00
N VAL A 63 -11.97 24.08 23.92
CA VAL A 63 -10.85 24.78 23.27
C VAL A 63 -11.42 25.76 22.23
N GLY A 64 -11.10 27.05 22.36
CA GLY A 64 -11.56 28.06 21.40
C GLY A 64 -10.88 27.93 20.03
N GLU A 65 -11.58 28.30 18.95
CA GLU A 65 -11.12 28.17 17.54
C GLU A 65 -9.82 28.93 17.21
N SER A 66 -9.36 29.82 18.10
CA SER A 66 -8.16 30.66 17.94
C SER A 66 -6.98 30.26 18.82
N ALA A 67 -7.04 29.13 19.55
CA ALA A 67 -5.98 28.71 20.46
C ALA A 67 -4.67 28.37 19.70
N LEU A 68 -3.55 28.93 20.14
CA LEU A 68 -2.22 28.67 19.58
C LEU A 68 -1.60 27.42 20.20
N ILE A 69 -1.14 26.48 19.36
CA ILE A 69 -0.56 25.21 19.80
C ILE A 69 0.95 25.20 19.52
N TRP A 70 1.74 24.65 20.45
CA TRP A 70 3.20 24.57 20.33
C TRP A 70 3.66 23.26 19.70
N LEU A 71 4.53 23.34 18.68
CA LEU A 71 4.71 22.27 17.71
C LEU A 71 5.94 21.35 17.86
N ASN A 72 6.62 21.30 19.02
CA ASN A 72 7.89 20.56 19.16
C ASN A 72 7.94 19.57 20.34
N ILE A 73 6.81 18.97 20.70
CA ILE A 73 6.69 18.14 21.91
C ILE A 73 7.42 16.79 21.82
N GLU A 74 7.65 16.24 20.62
CA GLU A 74 8.26 14.91 20.45
C GLU A 74 9.77 14.91 20.14
N ASN A 75 10.44 16.06 20.09
CA ASN A 75 11.89 16.03 19.89
C ASN A 75 12.56 15.53 21.18
N GLU A 76 13.03 14.28 21.18
CA GLU A 76 13.75 13.68 22.31
C GLU A 76 15.09 14.39 22.55
N ASP A 77 15.69 14.99 21.51
CA ASP A 77 16.93 15.76 21.59
C ASP A 77 16.66 17.24 21.89
N LEU A 78 16.20 17.52 23.11
CA LEU A 78 15.93 18.87 23.62
C LEU A 78 17.19 19.73 23.76
N TRP A 79 18.39 19.14 23.68
CA TRP A 79 19.67 19.83 23.85
C TRP A 79 20.07 20.71 22.65
N GLY A 80 19.39 20.59 21.50
CA GLY A 80 19.67 21.38 20.29
C GLY A 80 18.62 22.45 19.96
N MET A 81 17.61 22.67 20.80
CA MET A 81 16.53 23.60 20.49
C MET A 81 16.96 25.05 20.76
N THR A 82 17.04 25.86 19.70
CA THR A 82 17.38 27.28 19.83
C THR A 82 16.17 28.12 20.22
N LEU A 83 16.39 29.26 20.88
CA LEU A 83 15.36 30.26 21.17
C LEU A 83 14.59 30.71 19.91
N GLU A 84 15.29 30.84 18.79
CA GLU A 84 14.68 31.22 17.52
C GLU A 84 13.73 30.13 17.00
N THR A 85 14.13 28.86 17.09
CA THR A 85 13.26 27.73 16.78
C THR A 85 12.03 27.70 17.70
N PHE A 86 12.23 27.85 19.02
CA PHE A 86 11.12 27.86 19.98
C PHE A 86 10.09 28.96 19.68
N ARG A 87 10.55 30.19 19.39
CA ARG A 87 9.69 31.35 19.11
C ARG A 87 8.90 31.22 17.80
N ASN A 88 9.48 30.53 16.82
CA ASN A 88 8.89 30.36 15.49
C ASN A 88 8.02 29.09 15.35
N SER A 89 8.08 28.17 16.32
CA SER A 89 7.31 26.91 16.33
C SER A 89 5.89 27.03 16.91
N TRP A 90 5.35 28.24 17.04
CA TRP A 90 3.94 28.48 17.40
C TRP A 90 3.14 28.74 16.12
N SER A 91 2.38 27.75 15.62
CA SER A 91 1.60 27.90 14.38
C SER A 91 0.30 27.07 14.37
N ARG A 92 -0.56 27.28 13.37
CA ARG A 92 -1.82 26.54 13.21
C ARG A 92 -1.52 25.13 12.71
N VAL A 93 -1.65 24.16 13.64
CA VAL A 93 -1.72 22.69 13.51
C VAL A 93 -1.10 22.10 12.23
N CYS A 94 0.09 21.53 12.35
CA CYS A 94 0.76 20.73 11.32
C CYS A 94 0.94 19.26 11.74
N SER A 95 1.27 18.42 10.75
CA SER A 95 1.10 16.94 10.67
C SER A 95 1.83 16.03 11.67
N PHE A 96 2.49 16.55 12.71
CA PHE A 96 3.19 15.73 13.73
C PHE A 96 2.43 15.62 15.06
N LEU A 97 1.27 16.29 15.20
CA LEU A 97 0.38 16.16 16.37
C LEU A 97 -0.51 14.89 16.29
N GLY A 98 -0.02 13.84 15.61
CA GLY A 98 -0.76 12.61 15.36
C GLY A 98 -1.21 11.90 16.64
N GLY A 99 -0.44 12.05 17.73
CA GLY A 99 -0.77 11.51 19.05
C GLY A 99 -1.96 12.20 19.72
N PHE A 100 -2.18 13.50 19.49
CA PHE A 100 -3.20 14.32 20.18
C PHE A 100 -4.45 14.54 19.31
N HIS A 101 -4.78 13.55 18.48
CA HIS A 101 -5.78 13.63 17.42
C HIS A 101 -7.17 14.08 17.90
N ASP A 102 -7.59 13.64 19.09
CA ASP A 102 -8.92 13.92 19.62
C ASP A 102 -9.02 15.34 20.17
N LEU A 103 -7.95 15.87 20.76
CA LEU A 103 -7.86 17.29 21.16
C LEU A 103 -7.91 18.21 19.93
N LEU A 104 -7.26 17.82 18.83
CA LEU A 104 -7.24 18.58 17.58
C LEU A 104 -8.58 18.62 16.87
N LYS A 105 -9.29 17.49 16.82
CA LYS A 105 -10.67 17.46 16.32
C LYS A 105 -11.57 18.37 17.14
N HIS A 106 -11.41 18.38 18.46
CA HIS A 106 -12.21 19.22 19.34
C HIS A 106 -11.93 20.73 19.15
N ALA A 107 -10.69 21.12 18.87
CA ALA A 107 -10.29 22.50 18.56
C ALA A 107 -10.66 22.96 17.13
N ASN A 108 -11.51 22.21 16.42
CA ASN A 108 -11.94 22.47 15.04
C ASN A 108 -10.77 22.57 14.02
N ALA A 109 -9.64 21.93 14.32
CA ALA A 109 -8.50 21.90 13.43
C ALA A 109 -8.79 20.99 12.23
N ARG A 110 -8.78 21.57 11.02
CA ARG A 110 -8.95 20.80 9.78
C ARG A 110 -7.61 20.23 9.34
N LYS A 111 -7.59 18.94 8.98
CA LYS A 111 -6.41 18.28 8.41
C LYS A 111 -5.96 19.05 7.16
N LEU A 112 -4.78 19.67 7.22
CA LEU A 112 -4.15 20.27 6.05
C LEU A 112 -3.85 19.16 5.04
N ASN A 113 -4.46 19.25 3.86
CA ASN A 113 -4.24 18.30 2.79
C ASN A 113 -2.96 18.70 2.04
N LEU A 114 -1.81 18.22 2.55
CA LEU A 114 -0.46 18.58 2.09
C LEU A 114 -0.06 17.92 0.75
N GLU A 115 -0.96 17.17 0.11
CA GLU A 115 -0.76 16.56 -1.22
C GLU A 115 -0.20 17.56 -2.25
N HIS A 116 -0.60 18.84 -2.17
CA HIS A 116 -0.19 19.88 -3.12
C HIS A 116 1.11 20.63 -2.75
N LEU A 117 1.63 20.45 -1.53
CA LEU A 117 2.87 21.09 -1.07
C LEU A 117 4.11 20.20 -1.24
N ARG A 118 3.93 18.91 -1.59
CA ARG A 118 5.01 18.05 -2.11
C ARG A 118 5.32 18.37 -3.57
N ARG A 119 5.82 19.58 -3.86
CA ARG A 119 6.71 19.72 -5.02
C ARG A 119 8.08 19.19 -4.59
N GLY A 120 8.26 17.88 -4.74
CA GLY A 120 9.58 17.26 -4.63
C GLY A 120 10.56 17.94 -5.59
N THR A 121 11.86 17.81 -5.32
CA THR A 121 12.90 17.93 -6.36
C THR A 121 12.36 17.36 -7.67
N PRO A 122 12.46 18.07 -8.81
CA PRO A 122 11.87 17.58 -10.06
C PRO A 122 12.40 16.17 -10.30
N GLU A 123 11.52 15.17 -10.12
CA GLU A 123 11.84 13.81 -10.53
C GLU A 123 12.09 13.88 -12.03
N PRO A 124 13.19 13.32 -12.55
CA PRO A 124 13.35 13.18 -13.98
C PRO A 124 12.09 12.49 -14.51
N PRO A 125 11.57 12.90 -15.68
CA PRO A 125 10.35 12.33 -16.23
C PRO A 125 10.46 10.80 -16.22
N ARG A 126 9.45 10.13 -15.66
CA ARG A 126 9.35 8.67 -15.66
C ARG A 126 9.09 8.21 -17.09
N THR A 127 10.14 8.14 -17.90
CA THR A 127 10.11 7.48 -19.20
C THR A 127 10.21 5.98 -18.95
N GLN A 128 9.45 5.16 -19.68
CA GLN A 128 9.72 3.72 -19.70
C GLN A 128 11.22 3.51 -20.03
N PRO A 129 11.93 2.62 -19.31
CA PRO A 129 13.35 2.45 -19.52
C PRO A 129 13.60 2.05 -20.99
N PRO A 130 14.48 2.78 -21.72
CA PRO A 130 14.65 2.60 -23.16
C PRO A 130 15.05 1.17 -23.54
N PHE A 131 15.61 0.42 -22.59
CA PHE A 131 15.93 -0.99 -22.72
C PHE A 131 14.71 -1.88 -22.98
N LEU A 132 13.63 -1.76 -22.19
CA LEU A 132 12.44 -2.62 -22.37
C LEU A 132 11.75 -2.32 -23.71
N GLN A 133 11.62 -1.05 -24.04
CA GLN A 133 11.06 -0.63 -25.33
C GLN A 133 11.93 -1.11 -26.51
N GLY A 134 13.27 -1.09 -26.34
CA GLY A 134 14.21 -1.64 -27.31
C GLY A 134 14.04 -3.15 -27.51
N LEU A 135 13.95 -3.92 -26.42
CA LEU A 135 13.72 -5.37 -26.48
C LEU A 135 12.39 -5.73 -27.14
N LEU A 136 11.33 -4.98 -26.83
CA LEU A 136 10.02 -5.15 -27.46
C LEU A 136 10.10 -4.87 -28.97
N ASN A 137 10.72 -3.76 -29.36
CA ASN A 137 10.90 -3.42 -30.77
C ASN A 137 11.71 -4.49 -31.52
N LEU A 138 12.78 -5.02 -30.93
CA LEU A 138 13.53 -6.13 -31.51
C LEU A 138 12.65 -7.36 -31.75
N ARG A 139 11.79 -7.72 -30.78
CA ARG A 139 10.86 -8.85 -30.93
C ARG A 139 9.81 -8.60 -32.02
N GLU A 140 9.19 -7.42 -32.03
CA GLU A 140 8.16 -7.05 -33.02
C GLU A 140 8.69 -7.05 -34.45
N ASN A 141 9.97 -6.72 -34.64
CA ASN A 141 10.65 -6.76 -35.93
C ASN A 141 11.41 -8.08 -36.19
N GLU A 142 11.28 -9.06 -35.28
CA GLU A 142 11.95 -10.37 -35.34
C GLU A 142 13.48 -10.30 -35.47
N VAL A 143 14.09 -9.25 -34.92
CA VAL A 143 15.53 -8.98 -34.99
C VAL A 143 16.23 -9.65 -33.81
N LEU A 144 17.24 -10.49 -34.09
CA LEU A 144 18.02 -11.25 -33.11
C LEU A 144 17.25 -12.34 -32.35
N CYS A 145 16.03 -12.68 -32.76
CA CYS A 145 15.29 -13.82 -32.21
C CYS A 145 16.02 -15.15 -32.47
N ASP A 146 16.26 -15.91 -31.41
CA ASP A 146 17.04 -17.16 -31.39
C ASP A 146 16.21 -18.37 -30.92
N VAL A 147 14.89 -18.18 -30.75
CA VAL A 147 13.92 -19.25 -30.48
C VAL A 147 12.56 -18.94 -31.11
N THR A 148 11.87 -19.98 -31.56
CA THR A 148 10.51 -19.94 -32.08
C THR A 148 9.62 -20.87 -31.27
N MET A 149 8.53 -20.35 -30.72
CA MET A 149 7.50 -21.11 -30.02
C MET A 149 6.37 -21.41 -30.99
N ILE A 150 6.02 -22.69 -31.16
CA ILE A 150 5.04 -23.18 -32.11
C ILE A 150 3.79 -23.57 -31.33
N ALA A 151 2.72 -22.77 -31.45
CA ALA A 151 1.41 -23.05 -30.87
C ALA A 151 0.39 -23.00 -32.03
N PRO A 152 0.12 -24.14 -32.70
CA PRO A 152 -0.67 -24.15 -33.92
C PRO A 152 -2.03 -23.46 -33.76
N PRO A 153 -2.46 -22.64 -34.75
CA PRO A 153 -1.84 -22.42 -36.06
C PRO A 153 -0.79 -21.30 -36.11
N GLN A 154 -0.38 -20.73 -34.96
CA GLN A 154 0.54 -19.58 -34.91
C GLN A 154 1.95 -19.98 -34.46
N THR A 155 2.91 -19.13 -34.78
CA THR A 155 4.28 -19.22 -34.28
C THR A 155 4.72 -17.88 -33.71
N PHE A 156 5.58 -17.93 -32.71
CA PHE A 156 6.04 -16.75 -31.99
C PHE A 156 7.56 -16.77 -31.88
N LYS A 157 8.23 -15.81 -32.52
CA LYS A 157 9.67 -15.61 -32.35
C LYS A 157 9.96 -14.82 -31.09
N ALA A 158 11.01 -15.20 -30.38
CA ALA A 158 11.44 -14.57 -29.15
C ALA A 158 12.96 -14.67 -28.94
N HIS A 159 13.43 -14.06 -27.85
CA HIS A 159 14.82 -14.09 -27.41
C HIS A 159 14.97 -15.00 -26.19
N LYS A 160 15.79 -16.05 -26.28
CA LYS A 160 16.09 -16.96 -25.17
C LYS A 160 16.58 -16.20 -23.94
N ILE A 161 17.43 -15.20 -24.14
CA ILE A 161 17.97 -14.38 -23.04
C ILE A 161 16.89 -13.59 -22.29
N VAL A 162 15.88 -13.09 -22.99
CA VAL A 162 14.76 -12.34 -22.38
C VAL A 162 13.81 -13.29 -21.66
N LEU A 163 13.49 -14.43 -22.28
CA LEU A 163 12.69 -15.47 -21.63
C LEU A 163 13.38 -15.99 -20.36
N ALA A 164 14.66 -16.34 -20.46
CA ALA A 164 15.45 -16.85 -19.34
C ALA A 164 15.69 -15.80 -18.24
N SER A 165 15.68 -14.51 -18.54
CA SER A 165 15.88 -13.48 -17.51
C SER A 165 14.67 -13.32 -16.60
N VAL A 166 13.45 -13.54 -17.12
CA VAL A 166 12.18 -13.34 -16.41
C VAL A 166 11.56 -14.64 -15.90
N CYS A 167 11.81 -15.77 -16.55
CA CYS A 167 11.11 -17.03 -16.31
C CYS A 167 12.09 -18.17 -16.01
N ASP A 168 12.01 -18.74 -14.80
CA ASP A 168 12.91 -19.80 -14.35
C ASP A 168 12.71 -21.12 -15.09
N TYR A 169 11.51 -21.40 -15.61
CA TYR A 169 11.27 -22.52 -16.51
C TYR A 169 12.14 -22.40 -17.77
N TRP A 170 12.05 -21.26 -18.46
CA TRP A 170 12.84 -21.00 -19.66
C TRP A 170 14.34 -20.92 -19.36
N ARG A 171 14.71 -20.31 -18.23
CA ARG A 171 16.11 -20.29 -17.75
C ARG A 171 16.65 -21.71 -17.62
N SER A 172 15.91 -22.58 -16.94
CA SER A 172 16.31 -23.96 -16.72
C SER A 172 16.40 -24.73 -18.04
N MET A 173 15.43 -24.58 -18.93
CA MET A 173 15.44 -25.22 -20.25
C MET A 173 16.65 -24.80 -21.08
N PHE A 174 16.90 -23.49 -21.21
CA PHE A 174 17.96 -22.95 -22.08
C PHE A 174 19.37 -23.06 -21.53
N THR A 175 19.52 -23.25 -20.22
CA THR A 175 20.84 -23.43 -19.57
C THR A 175 21.14 -24.89 -19.19
N SER A 176 20.21 -25.81 -19.47
CA SER A 176 20.41 -27.23 -19.20
C SER A 176 21.48 -27.85 -20.12
N LYS A 177 21.93 -29.06 -19.77
CA LYS A 177 22.81 -29.88 -20.63
C LYS A 177 22.03 -30.78 -21.61
N PHE A 178 20.71 -30.64 -21.64
CA PHE A 178 19.84 -31.48 -22.48
C PHE A 178 19.68 -30.87 -23.88
N MET A 179 19.19 -31.65 -24.84
CA MET A 179 19.08 -31.20 -26.25
C MET A 179 18.19 -29.96 -26.38
N GLU A 180 17.20 -29.83 -25.51
CA GLU A 180 16.27 -28.70 -25.39
C GLU A 180 16.98 -27.35 -25.25
N SER A 181 18.20 -27.32 -24.67
CA SER A 181 19.01 -26.09 -24.56
C SER A 181 19.45 -25.56 -25.93
N SER A 182 19.76 -26.46 -26.86
CA SER A 182 20.20 -26.16 -28.22
C SER A 182 19.06 -25.97 -29.22
N THR A 183 17.83 -26.31 -28.83
CA THR A 183 16.66 -26.26 -29.70
C THR A 183 16.29 -24.81 -30.07
N THR A 184 15.97 -24.58 -31.34
CA THR A 184 15.51 -23.29 -31.88
C THR A 184 13.99 -23.24 -32.09
N GLU A 185 13.30 -24.38 -32.02
CA GLU A 185 11.85 -24.51 -32.22
C GLU A 185 11.19 -25.33 -31.10
N ILE A 186 10.21 -24.77 -30.41
CA ILE A 186 9.60 -25.36 -29.22
C ILE A 186 8.10 -25.49 -29.46
N SER A 187 7.62 -26.73 -29.55
CA SER A 187 6.19 -27.00 -29.74
C SER A 187 5.46 -26.93 -28.41
N LEU A 188 4.38 -26.15 -28.38
CA LEU A 188 3.54 -25.91 -27.22
C LEU A 188 2.12 -26.37 -27.53
N GLN A 189 1.52 -27.13 -26.62
CA GLN A 189 0.14 -27.59 -26.70
C GLN A 189 -0.80 -26.59 -26.01
N ASP A 190 -0.60 -25.31 -26.29
CA ASP A 190 -1.27 -24.20 -25.62
C ASP A 190 -2.00 -23.33 -26.66
N TYR A 191 -3.03 -22.60 -26.22
CA TYR A 191 -3.70 -21.67 -27.12
C TYR A 191 -2.75 -20.55 -27.58
N PRO A 192 -2.77 -20.17 -28.86
CA PRO A 192 -1.96 -19.05 -29.36
C PRO A 192 -2.17 -17.75 -28.57
N SER A 193 -3.41 -17.48 -28.13
CA SER A 193 -3.77 -16.34 -27.30
C SER A 193 -3.01 -16.32 -25.97
N THR A 194 -2.93 -17.47 -25.30
CA THR A 194 -2.19 -17.63 -24.04
C THR A 194 -0.71 -17.37 -24.22
N ILE A 195 -0.09 -17.99 -25.23
CA ILE A 195 1.34 -17.78 -25.51
C ILE A 195 1.63 -16.31 -25.82
N LYS A 196 0.76 -15.66 -26.61
CA LYS A 196 0.89 -14.24 -26.92
C LYS A 196 0.85 -13.38 -25.65
N VAL A 197 -0.13 -13.57 -24.77
CA VAL A 197 -0.27 -12.78 -23.53
C VAL A 197 0.93 -12.97 -22.61
N LEU A 198 1.42 -14.21 -22.44
CA LEU A 198 2.58 -14.48 -21.60
C LEU A 198 3.86 -13.85 -22.17
N LEU A 199 4.06 -13.93 -23.49
CA LEU A 199 5.18 -13.27 -24.15
C LEU A 199 5.09 -11.75 -24.03
N ASP A 200 3.92 -11.17 -24.27
CA ASP A 200 3.69 -9.73 -24.13
C ASP A 200 3.98 -9.28 -22.69
N TYR A 201 3.57 -10.07 -21.69
CA TYR A 201 3.93 -9.82 -20.30
C TYR A 201 5.44 -9.90 -20.06
N ILE A 202 6.14 -10.91 -20.59
CA ILE A 202 7.59 -11.05 -20.40
C ILE A 202 8.35 -9.82 -20.93
N TYR A 203 7.89 -9.24 -22.04
CA TYR A 203 8.57 -8.09 -22.66
C TYR A 203 8.14 -6.72 -22.10
N THR A 204 6.94 -6.62 -21.52
CA THR A 204 6.38 -5.34 -21.06
C THR A 204 6.22 -5.24 -19.55
N HIS A 205 6.20 -6.37 -18.84
CA HIS A 205 5.76 -6.51 -17.45
C HIS A 205 4.33 -5.99 -17.18
N GLU A 206 3.51 -5.82 -18.22
CA GLU A 206 2.14 -5.37 -18.11
C GLU A 206 1.19 -6.54 -18.37
N PHE A 207 0.34 -6.86 -17.38
CA PHE A 207 -0.75 -7.80 -17.61
C PHE A 207 -1.87 -7.11 -18.41
N LYS A 208 -2.12 -7.62 -19.61
CA LYS A 208 -3.21 -7.17 -20.49
C LYS A 208 -4.14 -8.36 -20.74
N PRO A 209 -5.31 -8.42 -20.08
CA PRO A 209 -6.24 -9.50 -20.31
C PRO A 209 -6.69 -9.48 -21.79
N PRO A 210 -6.85 -10.66 -22.41
CA PRO A 210 -7.36 -10.74 -23.77
C PRO A 210 -8.74 -10.10 -23.84
N GLN A 211 -8.97 -9.30 -24.88
CA GLN A 211 -10.28 -8.75 -25.21
C GLN A 211 -11.05 -9.84 -25.95
N GLU A 212 -12.15 -10.29 -25.35
CA GLU A 212 -12.99 -11.34 -25.88
C GLU A 212 -14.45 -10.94 -25.63
N ASP A 213 -15.29 -11.06 -26.64
CA ASP A 213 -16.69 -10.62 -26.56
C ASP A 213 -17.54 -11.65 -25.79
N ASP A 214 -17.16 -12.93 -25.88
CA ASP A 214 -17.81 -14.01 -25.15
C ASP A 214 -17.19 -14.17 -23.76
N VAL A 215 -17.96 -13.85 -22.73
CA VAL A 215 -17.51 -13.88 -21.32
C VAL A 215 -17.07 -15.30 -20.88
N THR A 216 -17.70 -16.35 -21.39
CA THR A 216 -17.34 -17.74 -21.05
C THR A 216 -15.99 -18.09 -21.65
N ARG A 217 -15.81 -17.80 -22.95
CA ARG A 217 -14.53 -18.01 -23.65
C ARG A 217 -13.42 -17.15 -23.06
N GLN A 218 -13.75 -15.93 -22.59
CA GLN A 218 -12.81 -15.06 -21.90
C GLN A 218 -12.33 -15.70 -20.59
N LEU A 219 -13.26 -16.22 -19.79
CA LEU A 219 -12.91 -16.93 -18.55
C LEU A 219 -12.03 -18.15 -18.82
N GLU A 220 -12.38 -18.98 -19.81
CA GLU A 220 -11.56 -20.14 -20.20
C GLU A 220 -10.12 -19.73 -20.57
N ASN A 221 -9.96 -18.69 -21.39
CA ASN A 221 -8.65 -18.14 -21.74
C ASN A 221 -7.87 -17.64 -20.51
N LEU A 222 -8.53 -16.97 -19.56
CA LEU A 222 -7.90 -16.50 -18.33
C LEU A 222 -7.49 -17.67 -17.44
N LEU A 223 -8.29 -18.73 -17.34
CA LEU A 223 -7.95 -19.91 -16.54
C LEU A 223 -6.77 -20.69 -17.15
N ASP A 224 -6.69 -20.79 -18.48
CA ASP A 224 -5.50 -21.36 -19.15
C ASP A 224 -4.24 -20.51 -18.91
N GLN A 225 -4.36 -19.18 -18.93
CA GLN A 225 -3.25 -18.28 -18.56
C GLN A 225 -2.81 -18.45 -17.10
N LEU A 226 -3.74 -18.64 -16.17
CA LEU A 226 -3.43 -18.90 -14.77
C LEU A 226 -2.66 -20.21 -14.62
N GLU A 227 -3.09 -21.28 -15.31
CA GLU A 227 -2.35 -22.53 -15.38
C GLU A 227 -0.90 -22.32 -15.85
N LYS A 228 -0.71 -21.64 -16.99
CA LYS A 228 0.64 -21.45 -17.54
C LYS A 228 1.50 -20.56 -16.66
N SER A 229 0.90 -19.59 -15.97
CA SER A 229 1.63 -18.74 -15.03
C SER A 229 2.34 -19.54 -13.93
N GLU A 230 1.71 -20.62 -13.46
CA GLU A 230 2.30 -21.55 -12.50
C GLU A 230 3.34 -22.45 -13.17
N LYS A 231 3.00 -23.05 -14.32
CA LYS A 231 3.93 -23.93 -15.06
C LYS A 231 5.23 -23.24 -15.46
N TRP A 232 5.15 -21.97 -15.83
CA TRP A 232 6.30 -21.14 -16.21
C TRP A 232 6.90 -20.39 -15.02
N PHE A 233 6.37 -20.57 -13.79
CA PHE A 233 6.85 -19.90 -12.59
C PHE A 233 6.86 -18.36 -12.68
N LEU A 234 5.91 -17.76 -13.41
CA LEU A 234 5.75 -16.32 -13.55
C LEU A 234 4.99 -15.73 -12.35
N LYS A 235 5.64 -15.67 -11.18
CA LYS A 235 5.02 -15.28 -9.90
C LYS A 235 4.25 -13.96 -9.94
N SER A 236 4.84 -12.91 -10.50
CA SER A 236 4.21 -11.58 -10.57
C SER A 236 3.00 -11.58 -11.51
N PHE A 237 3.06 -12.31 -12.63
CA PHE A 237 1.92 -12.47 -13.53
C PHE A 237 0.80 -13.24 -12.86
N LYS A 238 1.13 -14.36 -12.20
CA LYS A 238 0.19 -15.16 -11.43
C LYS A 238 -0.54 -14.32 -10.37
N TYR A 239 0.21 -13.52 -9.62
CA TYR A 239 -0.36 -12.58 -8.66
C TYR A 239 -1.35 -11.60 -9.33
N SER A 240 -0.98 -10.98 -10.45
CA SER A 240 -1.89 -10.10 -11.21
C SER A 240 -3.15 -10.84 -11.69
N MET A 241 -3.00 -12.08 -12.16
CA MET A 241 -4.11 -12.94 -12.59
C MET A 241 -5.07 -13.24 -11.44
N GLU A 242 -4.55 -13.61 -10.27
CA GLU A 242 -5.35 -13.89 -9.06
C GLU A 242 -6.17 -12.68 -8.66
N HIS A 243 -5.59 -11.48 -8.67
CA HIS A 243 -6.32 -10.25 -8.38
C HIS A 243 -7.38 -9.91 -9.42
N TYR A 244 -7.07 -10.09 -10.71
CA TYR A 244 -8.02 -9.82 -11.78
C TYR A 244 -9.22 -10.76 -11.75
N LEU A 245 -8.98 -12.06 -11.53
CA LEU A 245 -10.03 -13.09 -11.43
C LEU A 245 -10.82 -13.03 -10.11
N SER A 246 -10.34 -12.29 -9.11
CA SER A 246 -11.06 -12.06 -7.85
C SER A 246 -12.18 -11.02 -7.99
N ASP A 247 -12.30 -10.35 -9.14
CA ASP A 247 -13.37 -9.38 -9.38
C ASP A 247 -14.75 -10.05 -9.35
N PRO A 248 -15.78 -9.42 -8.74
CA PRO A 248 -17.15 -9.94 -8.73
C PRO A 248 -17.74 -10.24 -10.11
N HIS A 249 -17.18 -9.66 -11.18
CA HIS A 249 -17.55 -10.00 -12.55
C HIS A 249 -17.30 -11.49 -12.85
N TRP A 250 -16.22 -12.07 -12.33
CA TRP A 250 -15.82 -13.46 -12.58
C TRP A 250 -16.34 -14.44 -11.55
N ILE A 251 -16.40 -14.02 -10.28
CA ILE A 251 -16.83 -14.87 -9.16
C ILE A 251 -18.36 -14.81 -9.04
N ARG A 252 -19.04 -15.74 -9.73
CA ARG A 252 -20.50 -15.87 -9.78
C ARG A 252 -20.94 -17.27 -9.35
N PRO A 253 -22.22 -17.49 -9.00
CA PRO A 253 -22.68 -18.80 -8.55
C PRO A 253 -22.39 -19.93 -9.55
N GLU A 254 -22.48 -19.64 -10.85
CA GLU A 254 -22.28 -20.61 -11.94
C GLU A 254 -20.80 -20.92 -12.20
N THR A 255 -19.90 -20.01 -11.85
CA THR A 255 -18.47 -20.06 -12.21
C THR A 255 -17.55 -20.34 -11.01
N VAL A 256 -17.97 -20.03 -9.79
CA VAL A 256 -17.08 -20.04 -8.62
C VAL A 256 -16.47 -21.41 -8.32
N LYS A 257 -17.20 -22.51 -8.56
CA LYS A 257 -16.68 -23.86 -8.33
C LYS A 257 -15.57 -24.25 -9.32
N SER A 258 -15.76 -23.93 -10.61
CA SER A 258 -14.73 -24.22 -11.63
C SER A 258 -13.49 -23.37 -11.40
N ILE A 259 -13.65 -22.09 -11.06
CA ILE A 259 -12.54 -21.19 -10.72
C ILE A 259 -11.82 -21.71 -9.46
N LEU A 260 -12.54 -22.14 -8.42
CA LEU A 260 -11.93 -22.71 -7.21
C LEU A 260 -11.12 -23.98 -7.50
N LYS A 261 -11.66 -24.90 -8.31
CA LYS A 261 -10.98 -26.13 -8.72
C LYS A 261 -9.64 -25.83 -9.40
N ILE A 262 -9.65 -24.92 -10.39
CA ILE A 262 -8.44 -24.49 -11.10
C ILE A 262 -7.48 -23.78 -10.15
N SER A 263 -7.99 -22.90 -9.28
CA SER A 263 -7.17 -22.14 -8.34
C SER A 263 -6.40 -23.04 -7.38
N ARG A 264 -7.06 -24.08 -6.84
CA ARG A 264 -6.42 -25.11 -6.01
C ARG A 264 -5.41 -25.93 -6.80
N THR A 265 -5.75 -26.33 -8.02
CA THR A 265 -4.89 -27.17 -8.88
C THR A 265 -3.55 -26.48 -9.20
N TYR A 266 -3.59 -25.16 -9.41
CA TYR A 266 -2.40 -24.37 -9.79
C TYR A 266 -1.90 -23.46 -8.68
N ASN A 267 -2.19 -23.76 -7.42
CA ASN A 267 -1.68 -23.05 -6.23
C ASN A 267 -1.96 -21.53 -6.21
N ALA A 268 -3.07 -21.09 -6.81
CA ALA A 268 -3.54 -19.70 -6.81
C ALA A 268 -4.29 -19.42 -5.50
N ASN A 269 -3.53 -19.32 -4.41
CA ASN A 269 -4.05 -19.36 -3.04
C ASN A 269 -4.94 -18.16 -2.69
N HIS A 270 -4.62 -16.96 -3.19
CA HIS A 270 -5.46 -15.78 -2.94
C HIS A 270 -6.81 -15.94 -3.63
N LEU A 271 -6.81 -16.35 -4.90
CA LEU A 271 -8.04 -16.58 -5.66
C LEU A 271 -8.89 -17.70 -5.02
N ALA A 272 -8.26 -18.80 -4.60
CA ALA A 272 -8.95 -19.88 -3.89
C ALA A 272 -9.66 -19.39 -2.62
N GLN A 273 -9.00 -18.57 -1.80
CA GLN A 273 -9.59 -17.98 -0.59
C GLN A 273 -10.75 -17.03 -0.89
N VAL A 274 -10.69 -16.29 -2.01
CA VAL A 274 -11.81 -15.43 -2.46
C VAL A 274 -13.00 -16.31 -2.86
N CYS A 275 -12.78 -17.36 -3.66
CA CYS A 275 -13.84 -18.28 -4.05
C CYS A 275 -14.47 -19.00 -2.85
N GLU A 276 -13.66 -19.47 -1.89
CA GLU A 276 -14.15 -20.16 -0.69
C GLU A 276 -15.06 -19.26 0.15
N ARG A 277 -14.64 -18.00 0.40
CA ARG A 277 -15.47 -17.02 1.10
C ARG A 277 -16.78 -16.74 0.36
N TYR A 278 -16.72 -16.58 -0.96
CA TYR A 278 -17.92 -16.37 -1.75
C TYR A 278 -18.91 -17.54 -1.62
N ILE A 279 -18.42 -18.78 -1.67
CA ILE A 279 -19.25 -19.99 -1.51
C ILE A 279 -19.85 -20.06 -0.11
N GLU A 280 -19.10 -19.72 0.93
CA GLU A 280 -19.59 -19.69 2.31
C GLU A 280 -20.73 -18.68 2.48
N ASP A 281 -20.55 -17.46 1.95
CA ASP A 281 -21.53 -16.37 2.04
C ASP A 281 -22.77 -16.60 1.16
N ASN A 282 -22.67 -17.41 0.10
CA ASN A 282 -23.72 -17.58 -0.93
C ASN A 282 -24.11 -19.04 -1.15
N ARG A 283 -24.01 -19.88 -0.11
CA ARG A 283 -24.13 -21.34 -0.22
C ARG A 283 -25.38 -21.83 -0.96
N GLU A 284 -26.55 -21.29 -0.60
CA GLU A 284 -27.83 -21.75 -1.18
C GLU A 284 -27.92 -21.50 -2.69
N ILE A 285 -27.46 -20.35 -3.17
CA ILE A 285 -27.52 -20.01 -4.59
C ILE A 285 -26.45 -20.77 -5.38
N VAL A 286 -25.25 -20.94 -4.81
CA VAL A 286 -24.17 -21.71 -5.43
C VAL A 286 -24.55 -23.19 -5.57
N GLU A 287 -25.21 -23.78 -4.58
CA GLU A 287 -25.68 -25.18 -4.67
C GLU A 287 -26.77 -25.37 -5.74
N ARG A 288 -27.56 -24.33 -6.03
CA ARG A 288 -28.64 -24.36 -7.03
C ARG A 288 -28.15 -24.11 -8.46
N GLU A 289 -27.28 -23.12 -8.65
CA GLU A 289 -26.91 -22.61 -9.99
C GLU A 289 -25.59 -23.20 -10.51
N ALA A 290 -24.70 -23.69 -9.64
CA ALA A 290 -23.43 -24.23 -10.10
C ALA A 290 -23.63 -25.58 -10.81
N PRO A 291 -22.98 -25.81 -11.97
CA PRO A 291 -23.02 -27.10 -12.63
C PRO A 291 -22.50 -28.20 -11.70
N ASN A 292 -23.12 -29.38 -11.75
CA ASN A 292 -22.63 -30.56 -11.04
C ASN A 292 -21.22 -30.89 -11.56
N GLU A 293 -20.26 -31.05 -10.65
CA GLU A 293 -18.91 -31.47 -11.01
C GLU A 293 -18.97 -32.91 -11.54
N GLU A 294 -18.72 -33.11 -12.84
CA GLU A 294 -18.38 -34.41 -13.43
C GLU A 294 -16.95 -34.84 -13.06
#